data_AF-A0A3B9VVH7-F1
#
_entry.id   AF-A0A3B9VVH7-F1
#
_cell.length_a   1.000
_cell.length_b   1.000
_cell.length_c   1.000
_cell.angle_alpha   90.00
_cell.angle_beta   90.00
_cell.angle_gamma   90.00
#
_symmetry.space_group_name_H-M   'P 1'
#
loop_
_entity.id
_entity.type
_entity.pdbx_description
1 polymer ?
#
loop_
_entity_poly.entity_id
_entity_poly.type
_entity_poly.pdbx_seq_one_letter_code
_entity_poly.pdbx_strand_id
1 'polypeptide(L)'
;MRFILISPGINFPGGPLDYSPGSDRWRWTESAIDGARAANIPWTVVGMHTPCFSMGHYGCQAGEQLTNMLVGKDVDLVLTGHEHVYQRTRQLGLTASCPVLVPGEAREQCVADADNSLVQGHGTVFVTIGVGGVGHHDVQADDPEAGLFAVWSGNNHDPALGTLDVMLTASRLDARFVPAAGFTFTDAFAIER
;
A
#
# COMPACT_ATOMS: atom_id res chain seq x y z
N MET A 1 -0.99 13.82 11.16
CA MET A 1 -1.15 12.96 9.98
C MET A 1 -2.20 13.55 9.05
N ARG A 2 -2.05 13.33 7.74
CA ARG A 2 -3.06 13.58 6.72
C ARG A 2 -3.51 12.23 6.13
N PHE A 3 -4.81 11.96 6.17
CA PHE A 3 -5.42 10.91 5.36
C PHE A 3 -5.92 11.49 4.05
N ILE A 4 -5.64 10.80 2.95
CA ILE A 4 -6.06 11.17 1.60
C ILE A 4 -6.79 9.97 1.00
N LEU A 5 -8.11 10.05 0.88
CA LEU A 5 -8.92 8.97 0.34
C LEU A 5 -9.19 9.20 -1.14
N ILE A 6 -8.83 8.21 -1.96
CA ILE A 6 -8.99 8.22 -3.42
C ILE A 6 -9.65 6.93 -3.89
N SER A 7 -10.22 6.95 -5.10
CA SER A 7 -10.99 5.82 -5.62
C SER A 7 -10.63 5.46 -7.07
N PRO A 8 -9.34 5.22 -7.39
CA PRO A 8 -8.94 4.69 -8.70
C PRO A 8 -9.41 3.25 -8.89
N GLY A 9 -9.56 2.81 -10.14
CA GLY A 9 -9.83 1.41 -10.47
C GLY A 9 -11.20 0.86 -10.06
N ILE A 10 -12.11 1.70 -9.52
CA ILE A 10 -13.47 1.30 -9.16
C ILE A 10 -14.45 1.76 -10.23
N ASN A 11 -15.37 0.88 -10.61
CA ASN A 11 -16.51 1.22 -11.46
C ASN A 11 -17.64 1.83 -10.60
N PHE A 12 -17.91 3.12 -10.81
CA PHE A 12 -19.10 3.77 -10.24
C PHE A 12 -20.26 3.73 -11.25
N PRO A 13 -21.51 3.98 -10.82
CA PRO A 13 -22.65 4.09 -11.75
C PRO A 13 -22.45 5.11 -12.88
N GLY A 14 -21.64 6.15 -12.64
CA GLY A 14 -21.26 7.15 -13.65
C GLY A 14 -20.00 6.82 -14.45
N GLY A 15 -19.46 5.61 -14.34
CA GLY A 15 -18.18 5.20 -14.91
C GLY A 15 -16.99 5.31 -13.95
N PRO A 16 -15.81 4.80 -14.34
CA PRO A 16 -14.61 4.92 -13.53
C PRO A 16 -14.17 6.38 -13.39
N LEU A 17 -13.58 6.71 -12.25
CA LEU A 17 -13.00 8.03 -12.01
C LEU A 17 -11.65 8.14 -12.70
N ASP A 18 -11.41 9.24 -13.41
CA ASP A 18 -10.15 9.50 -14.09
C ASP A 18 -9.06 9.94 -13.11
N TYR A 19 -7.99 9.15 -13.05
CA TYR A 19 -6.75 9.42 -12.30
C TYR A 19 -5.53 9.42 -13.25
N SER A 20 -5.71 9.63 -14.55
CA SER A 20 -4.60 9.75 -15.49
C SER A 20 -3.73 10.99 -15.18
N PRO A 21 -2.44 10.99 -15.53
CA PRO A 21 -1.54 12.12 -15.32
C PRO A 21 -2.12 13.43 -15.85
N GLY A 22 -2.18 14.43 -14.98
CA GLY A 22 -2.70 15.76 -15.32
C GLY A 22 -4.23 15.90 -15.27
N SER A 23 -4.99 14.83 -15.01
CA SER A 23 -6.42 14.90 -14.71
C SER A 23 -6.69 15.70 -13.43
N ASP A 24 -7.94 16.11 -13.20
CA ASP A 24 -8.32 16.87 -12.02
C ASP A 24 -8.10 16.09 -10.71
N ARG A 25 -8.38 14.78 -10.70
CA ARG A 25 -8.18 13.95 -9.49
C ARG A 25 -6.72 13.62 -9.27
N TRP A 26 -5.94 13.46 -10.33
CA TRP A 26 -4.48 13.38 -10.22
C TRP A 26 -3.93 14.62 -9.53
N ARG A 27 -4.22 15.81 -10.09
CA ARG A 27 -3.73 17.10 -9.53
C ARG A 27 -4.22 17.33 -8.11
N TRP A 28 -5.47 16.97 -7.81
CA TRP A 28 -5.99 17.04 -6.45
C TRP A 28 -5.21 16.14 -5.49
N THR A 29 -4.90 14.90 -5.91
CA THR A 29 -4.15 13.94 -5.08
C THR A 29 -2.74 14.45 -4.82
N GLU A 30 -2.04 14.92 -5.86
CA GLU A 30 -0.71 15.55 -5.71
C GLU A 30 -0.74 16.73 -4.74
N SER A 31 -1.70 17.64 -4.94
CA SER A 31 -1.88 18.83 -4.11
C SER A 31 -2.20 18.49 -2.65
N ALA A 32 -2.97 17.43 -2.40
CA ALA A 32 -3.27 16.97 -1.05
C ALA A 32 -2.03 16.43 -0.32
N ILE A 33 -1.15 15.69 -1.04
CA ILE A 33 0.12 15.18 -0.51
C ILE A 33 1.08 16.34 -0.24
N ASP A 34 1.31 17.19 -1.24
CA ASP A 34 2.23 18.31 -1.15
C ASP A 34 1.77 19.33 -0.10
N GLY A 35 0.46 19.55 0.02
CA GLY A 35 -0.15 20.40 1.04
C GLY A 35 0.04 19.88 2.47
N ALA A 36 0.11 18.55 2.67
CA ALA A 36 0.43 17.98 3.98
C ALA A 36 1.89 18.30 4.38
N ARG A 37 2.82 18.13 3.43
CA ARG A 37 4.24 18.44 3.61
C ARG A 37 4.46 19.93 3.89
N ALA A 38 3.85 20.81 3.10
CA ALA A 38 3.93 22.26 3.29
C ALA A 38 3.38 22.73 4.66
N ALA A 39 2.41 21.99 5.21
CA ALA A 39 1.84 22.24 6.53
C ALA A 39 2.64 21.59 7.69
N ASN A 40 3.82 21.02 7.43
CA ASN A 40 4.64 20.26 8.39
C ASN A 40 3.86 19.12 9.08
N ILE A 41 2.91 18.50 8.36
CA ILE A 41 2.21 17.33 8.86
C ILE A 41 3.16 16.13 8.70
N PRO A 42 3.51 15.42 9.80
CA PRO A 42 4.60 14.45 9.77
C PRO A 42 4.28 13.16 9.04
N TRP A 43 3.02 12.85 8.74
CA TRP A 43 2.64 11.55 8.15
C TRP A 43 1.57 11.74 7.10
N THR A 44 1.75 11.12 5.93
CA THR A 44 0.78 11.07 4.84
C THR A 44 0.38 9.62 4.60
N VAL A 45 -0.92 9.34 4.74
CA VAL A 45 -1.51 8.03 4.48
C VAL A 45 -2.54 8.17 3.37
N VAL A 46 -2.41 7.34 2.33
CA VAL A 46 -3.38 7.28 1.23
C VAL A 46 -4.21 6.02 1.36
N GLY A 47 -5.53 6.15 1.30
CA GLY A 47 -6.44 5.01 1.33
C GLY A 47 -7.19 4.89 0.00
N MET A 48 -7.28 3.68 -0.53
CA MET A 48 -8.09 3.36 -1.71
C MET A 48 -8.64 1.94 -1.67
N HIS A 49 -9.57 1.59 -2.55
CA HIS A 49 -10.12 0.24 -2.56
C HIS A 49 -9.19 -0.76 -3.25
N THR A 50 -8.77 -0.46 -4.48
CA THR A 50 -8.04 -1.39 -5.36
C THR A 50 -6.53 -1.31 -5.12
N PRO A 51 -5.81 -2.45 -5.10
CA PRO A 51 -4.35 -2.46 -5.06
C PRO A 51 -3.74 -2.19 -6.44
N CYS A 52 -2.43 -1.93 -6.44
CA CYS A 52 -1.61 -2.02 -7.65
C CYS A 52 -0.73 -3.29 -7.65
N PHE A 53 -0.09 -3.58 -6.52
CA PHE A 53 0.67 -4.80 -6.28
C PHE A 53 -0.19 -5.83 -5.56
N SER A 54 -0.11 -7.09 -5.97
CA SER A 54 -0.84 -8.18 -5.33
C SER A 54 -0.19 -9.53 -5.59
N MET A 55 -0.18 -10.40 -4.57
CA MET A 55 0.05 -11.84 -4.76
C MET A 55 -1.27 -12.63 -4.76
N GLY A 56 -2.42 -11.97 -4.90
CA GLY A 56 -3.73 -12.60 -4.96
C GLY A 56 -4.25 -12.72 -6.39
N HIS A 57 -5.52 -12.40 -6.63
CA HIS A 57 -6.18 -12.56 -7.94
C HIS A 57 -6.05 -11.34 -8.85
N TYR A 58 -5.87 -10.15 -8.29
CA TYR A 58 -5.96 -8.90 -9.04
C TYR A 58 -4.58 -8.32 -9.37
N GLY A 59 -4.43 -7.79 -10.59
CA GLY A 59 -3.27 -6.98 -10.96
C GLY A 59 -3.46 -5.49 -10.63
N CYS A 60 -2.70 -4.62 -11.32
CA CYS A 60 -2.69 -3.20 -11.00
C CYS A 60 -3.92 -2.41 -11.47
N GLN A 61 -5.01 -2.52 -10.73
CA GLN A 61 -6.27 -1.80 -11.00
C GLN A 61 -6.22 -0.33 -10.59
N ALA A 62 -5.44 0.03 -9.56
CA ALA A 62 -5.23 1.43 -9.17
C ALA A 62 -4.47 2.24 -10.25
N GLY A 63 -3.73 1.56 -11.12
CA GLY A 63 -2.95 2.15 -12.21
C GLY A 63 -1.49 2.41 -11.84
N GLU A 64 -0.59 2.03 -12.75
CA GLU A 64 0.87 2.14 -12.57
C GLU A 64 1.33 3.59 -12.34
N GLN A 65 0.81 4.53 -13.13
CA GLN A 65 1.24 5.92 -13.08
C GLN A 65 0.87 6.57 -11.74
N LEU A 66 -0.33 6.31 -11.24
CA LEU A 66 -0.77 6.83 -9.95
C LEU A 66 0.09 6.24 -8.83
N THR A 67 0.33 4.94 -8.87
CA THR A 67 1.17 4.23 -7.90
C THR A 67 2.58 4.82 -7.86
N ASN A 68 3.22 5.00 -9.01
CA ASN A 68 4.54 5.63 -9.09
C ASN A 68 4.54 7.08 -8.59
N MET A 69 3.46 7.85 -8.79
CA MET A 69 3.36 9.20 -8.21
C MET A 69 3.29 9.17 -6.70
N LEU A 70 2.55 8.24 -6.09
CA LEU A 70 2.48 8.10 -4.63
C LEU A 70 3.86 7.76 -4.05
N VAL A 71 4.58 6.83 -4.68
CA VAL A 71 5.94 6.43 -4.26
C VAL A 71 6.94 7.57 -4.48
N GLY A 72 6.93 8.21 -5.64
CA GLY A 72 7.80 9.34 -5.94
C GLY A 72 7.52 10.60 -5.09
N LYS A 73 6.36 10.65 -4.42
CA LYS A 73 6.03 11.65 -3.40
C LYS A 73 6.11 11.09 -1.98
N ASP A 74 6.91 10.05 -1.75
CA ASP A 74 7.20 9.42 -0.44
C ASP A 74 5.98 9.40 0.50
N VAL A 75 4.84 8.95 -0.01
CA VAL A 75 3.68 8.67 0.85
C VAL A 75 4.10 7.59 1.83
N ASP A 76 3.95 7.81 3.13
CA ASP A 76 4.49 6.86 4.12
C ASP A 76 3.79 5.49 4.04
N LEU A 77 2.47 5.51 3.91
CA LEU A 77 1.62 4.32 3.93
C LEU A 77 0.46 4.41 2.94
N VAL A 78 0.27 3.36 2.14
CA VAL A 78 -0.87 3.19 1.25
C VAL A 78 -1.70 2.00 1.71
N LEU A 79 -2.98 2.24 1.98
CA LEU A 79 -3.94 1.24 2.47
C LEU A 79 -4.91 0.84 1.37
N THR A 80 -5.07 -0.46 1.17
CA THR A 80 -5.95 -1.03 0.15
C THR A 80 -6.81 -2.17 0.71
N GLY A 81 -7.85 -2.53 -0.04
CA GLY A 81 -8.66 -3.73 0.19
C GLY A 81 -8.77 -4.50 -1.12
N HIS A 82 -10.02 -4.82 -1.52
CA HIS A 82 -10.39 -5.49 -2.77
C HIS A 82 -9.88 -6.92 -2.91
N GLU A 83 -8.58 -7.12 -2.81
CA GLU A 83 -7.95 -8.42 -2.69
C GLU A 83 -8.24 -9.00 -1.31
N HIS A 84 -8.90 -10.16 -1.21
CA HIS A 84 -9.26 -10.79 0.06
C HIS A 84 -8.08 -11.56 0.68
N VAL A 85 -6.93 -10.91 0.76
CA VAL A 85 -5.72 -11.36 1.45
C VAL A 85 -5.23 -10.25 2.37
N TYR A 86 -4.41 -10.61 3.35
CA TYR A 86 -3.52 -9.66 3.99
C TYR A 86 -2.19 -9.71 3.26
N GLN A 87 -1.62 -8.57 2.89
CA GLN A 87 -0.28 -8.52 2.33
C GLN A 87 0.32 -7.15 2.58
N ARG A 88 1.62 -7.14 2.85
CA ARG A 88 2.40 -5.92 3.07
C ARG A 88 3.66 -5.97 2.23
N THR A 89 3.91 -4.90 1.48
CA THR A 89 5.16 -4.72 0.76
C THR A 89 6.30 -4.42 1.73
N ARG A 90 7.53 -4.68 1.29
CA ARG A 90 8.72 -3.97 1.79
C ARG A 90 8.56 -2.46 1.52
N GLN A 91 9.48 -1.63 2.02
CA GLN A 91 9.46 -0.22 1.67
C GLN A 91 9.92 -0.06 0.22
N LEU A 92 9.02 0.41 -0.65
CA LEU A 92 9.29 0.59 -2.06
C LEU A 92 9.65 2.05 -2.34
N GLY A 93 10.77 2.29 -3.02
CA GLY A 93 11.27 3.63 -3.30
C GLY A 93 11.75 3.79 -4.75
N LEU A 94 11.63 4.99 -5.28
CA LEU A 94 12.19 5.33 -6.59
C LEU A 94 13.61 5.88 -6.43
N THR A 95 14.55 5.33 -7.19
CA THR A 95 15.98 5.68 -7.17
C THR A 95 16.52 5.81 -8.59
N ALA A 96 17.79 6.20 -8.76
CA ALA A 96 18.41 6.19 -10.09
C ALA A 96 18.46 4.78 -10.72
N SER A 97 18.60 3.74 -9.90
CA SER A 97 18.57 2.33 -10.32
C SER A 97 17.15 1.78 -10.48
N CYS A 98 16.17 2.37 -9.80
CA CYS A 98 14.73 2.09 -9.97
C CYS A 98 13.95 3.37 -10.25
N PRO A 99 13.94 3.88 -11.49
CA PRO A 99 13.23 5.11 -11.81
C PRO A 99 11.71 4.94 -11.85
N VAL A 100 11.23 3.69 -11.94
CA VAL A 100 9.82 3.33 -12.05
C VAL A 100 9.59 1.92 -11.48
N LEU A 101 8.51 1.77 -10.73
CA LEU A 101 7.92 0.49 -10.35
C LEU A 101 7.03 -0.01 -11.48
N VAL A 102 7.28 -1.23 -11.94
CA VAL A 102 6.53 -1.87 -13.02
C VAL A 102 5.67 -2.98 -12.41
N PRO A 103 4.33 -2.90 -12.50
CA PRO A 103 3.46 -3.98 -12.03
C PRO A 103 3.75 -5.30 -12.75
N GLY A 104 3.65 -6.40 -12.03
CA GLY A 104 4.00 -7.74 -12.49
C GLY A 104 5.50 -8.03 -12.48
N GLU A 105 6.32 -7.21 -11.79
CA GLU A 105 7.76 -7.43 -11.66
C GLU A 105 8.28 -7.08 -10.25
N ALA A 106 9.02 -8.00 -9.64
CA ALA A 106 9.85 -7.68 -8.48
C ALA A 106 11.25 -7.22 -8.91
N ARG A 107 11.59 -5.98 -8.57
CA ARG A 107 12.89 -5.37 -8.80
C ARG A 107 13.52 -5.00 -7.46
N GLU A 108 14.52 -5.76 -7.03
CA GLU A 108 15.21 -5.55 -5.74
C GLU A 108 15.77 -4.11 -5.60
N GLN A 109 16.19 -3.48 -6.70
CA GLN A 109 16.63 -2.09 -6.72
C GLN A 109 15.55 -1.05 -6.37
N CYS A 110 14.28 -1.47 -6.33
CA CYS A 110 13.13 -0.65 -5.92
C CYS A 110 12.76 -0.87 -4.45
N VAL A 111 13.40 -1.83 -3.76
CA VAL A 111 13.23 -2.05 -2.33
C VAL A 111 14.23 -1.15 -1.60
N ALA A 112 13.72 -0.09 -0.98
CA ALA A 112 14.54 0.86 -0.23
C ALA A 112 14.93 0.30 1.15
N ASP A 113 14.03 -0.46 1.76
CA ASP A 113 14.25 -1.14 3.03
C ASP A 113 13.40 -2.41 3.07
N ALA A 114 13.98 -3.50 3.58
CA ALA A 114 13.41 -4.83 3.60
C ALA A 114 13.05 -5.34 5.00
N ASP A 115 13.44 -4.62 6.06
CA ASP A 115 13.13 -5.04 7.43
C ASP A 115 11.78 -4.50 7.92
N ASN A 116 11.55 -4.47 9.25
CA ASN A 116 10.30 -3.98 9.85
C ASN A 116 10.46 -2.64 10.60
N SER A 117 11.64 -2.01 10.52
CA SER A 117 12.02 -0.73 11.14
C SER A 117 12.42 0.27 10.06
N LEU A 118 11.41 0.73 9.33
CA LEU A 118 11.54 1.48 8.08
C LEU A 118 11.80 2.96 8.33
N VAL A 119 12.21 3.69 7.28
CA VAL A 119 12.62 5.10 7.39
C VAL A 119 11.70 6.00 6.59
N GLN A 120 11.14 7.04 7.22
CA GLN A 120 10.33 8.04 6.53
C GLN A 120 11.12 8.70 5.40
N GLY A 121 10.46 8.90 4.26
CA GLY A 121 11.06 9.61 3.12
C GLY A 121 11.97 8.74 2.27
N HIS A 122 12.09 7.44 2.57
CA HIS A 122 12.81 6.47 1.74
C HIS A 122 11.87 5.69 0.79
N GLY A 123 10.60 6.08 0.73
CA GLY A 123 9.59 5.44 -0.11
C GLY A 123 8.32 5.10 0.68
N THR A 124 7.55 4.17 0.13
CA THR A 124 6.17 3.87 0.54
C THR A 124 6.00 2.40 0.89
N VAL A 125 5.22 2.14 1.93
CA VAL A 125 4.72 0.79 2.24
C VAL A 125 3.28 0.66 1.78
N PHE A 126 2.97 -0.40 1.04
CA PHE A 126 1.61 -0.75 0.67
C PHE A 126 1.13 -1.88 1.58
N VAL A 127 -0.06 -1.72 2.16
CA VAL A 127 -0.72 -2.76 2.94
C VAL A 127 -2.12 -2.97 2.36
N THR A 128 -2.40 -4.20 1.93
CA THR A 128 -3.75 -4.64 1.57
C THR A 128 -4.35 -5.38 2.77
N ILE A 129 -5.51 -4.91 3.22
CA ILE A 129 -6.25 -5.45 4.37
C ILE A 129 -7.66 -5.82 3.91
N GLY A 130 -7.77 -6.67 2.89
CA GLY A 130 -9.07 -7.11 2.37
C GLY A 130 -9.69 -8.27 3.15
N VAL A 131 -9.19 -8.56 4.35
CA VAL A 131 -9.62 -9.67 5.20
C VAL A 131 -10.68 -9.27 6.23
N GLY A 132 -11.61 -8.42 5.82
CA GLY A 132 -12.64 -7.86 6.70
C GLY A 132 -13.83 -8.78 7.00
N GLY A 133 -13.97 -9.91 6.29
CA GLY A 133 -15.01 -10.91 6.60
C GLY A 133 -15.62 -11.64 5.41
N VAL A 134 -15.43 -11.14 4.18
CA VAL A 134 -15.72 -11.94 2.98
C VAL A 134 -14.54 -12.89 2.77
N GLY A 135 -14.83 -14.17 2.50
CA GLY A 135 -13.84 -15.25 2.50
C GLY A 135 -12.56 -14.96 1.73
N HIS A 136 -11.49 -15.62 2.15
CA HIS A 136 -10.13 -15.40 1.66
C HIS A 136 -9.92 -15.84 0.22
N HIS A 137 -9.07 -15.11 -0.45
CA HIS A 137 -8.45 -15.51 -1.71
C HIS A 137 -7.19 -16.35 -1.44
N ASP A 138 -6.79 -17.17 -2.42
CA ASP A 138 -5.50 -17.88 -2.36
C ASP A 138 -4.36 -16.89 -2.69
N VAL A 139 -3.22 -17.07 -2.03
CA VAL A 139 -1.97 -16.39 -2.38
C VAL A 139 -1.21 -17.22 -3.42
N GLN A 140 -0.69 -16.54 -4.44
CA GLN A 140 0.18 -17.05 -5.49
C GLN A 140 1.64 -16.77 -5.10
N ALA A 141 2.28 -17.71 -4.39
CA ALA A 141 3.65 -17.49 -3.88
C ALA A 141 4.72 -17.47 -4.98
N ASP A 142 4.41 -17.94 -6.19
CA ASP A 142 5.23 -17.86 -7.40
C ASP A 142 4.93 -16.62 -8.25
N ASP A 143 4.09 -15.69 -7.75
CA ASP A 143 3.82 -14.42 -8.42
C ASP A 143 5.14 -13.65 -8.65
N PRO A 144 5.36 -13.08 -9.85
CA PRO A 144 6.54 -12.27 -10.14
C PRO A 144 6.78 -11.09 -9.19
N GLU A 145 5.74 -10.59 -8.52
CA GLU A 145 5.81 -9.52 -7.54
C GLU A 145 6.16 -10.00 -6.12
N ALA A 146 6.24 -11.31 -5.86
CA ALA A 146 6.44 -11.85 -4.51
C ALA A 146 7.68 -11.28 -3.80
N GLY A 147 8.74 -10.94 -4.56
CA GLY A 147 9.93 -10.28 -4.05
C GLY A 147 9.70 -8.86 -3.51
N LEU A 148 8.58 -8.21 -3.82
CA LEU A 148 8.21 -6.90 -3.25
C LEU A 148 7.54 -7.03 -1.88
N PHE A 149 7.06 -8.22 -1.51
CA PHE A 149 6.31 -8.43 -0.28
C PHE A 149 7.21 -8.87 0.88
N ALA A 150 6.93 -8.30 2.06
CA ALA A 150 7.56 -8.69 3.30
C ALA A 150 6.77 -9.81 3.98
N VAL A 151 5.44 -9.81 3.85
CA VAL A 151 4.55 -10.79 4.46
C VAL A 151 3.20 -10.85 3.75
N TRP A 152 2.53 -11.98 3.85
CA TRP A 152 1.18 -12.22 3.35
C TRP A 152 0.44 -13.27 4.16
N SER A 153 -0.89 -13.26 4.07
CA SER A 153 -1.80 -14.27 4.59
C SER A 153 -3.00 -14.40 3.64
N GLY A 154 -3.36 -15.62 3.28
CA GLY A 154 -4.51 -15.94 2.44
C GLY A 154 -5.06 -17.31 2.75
N ASN A 155 -6.06 -17.74 1.98
CA ASN A 155 -6.81 -18.99 2.23
C ASN A 155 -5.88 -20.22 2.33
N ASN A 156 -4.84 -20.28 1.51
CA ASN A 156 -3.84 -21.33 1.44
C ASN A 156 -2.55 -21.05 2.25
N HIS A 157 -2.48 -19.94 3.00
CA HIS A 157 -1.29 -19.55 3.76
C HIS A 157 -1.67 -18.71 5.00
N ASP A 158 -1.69 -19.34 6.18
CA ASP A 158 -2.02 -18.73 7.47
C ASP A 158 -3.22 -17.75 7.44
N PRO A 159 -4.41 -18.20 6.99
CA PRO A 159 -5.55 -17.32 6.77
C PRO A 159 -5.93 -16.58 8.05
N ALA A 160 -6.20 -15.29 7.93
CA ALA A 160 -6.73 -14.51 9.05
C ALA A 160 -7.75 -13.46 8.63
N LEU A 161 -8.80 -13.30 9.42
CA LEU A 161 -9.62 -12.10 9.40
C LEU A 161 -9.07 -11.12 10.43
N GLY A 162 -9.25 -9.82 10.20
CA GLY A 162 -8.77 -8.82 11.15
C GLY A 162 -8.80 -7.40 10.64
N THR A 163 -8.10 -6.53 11.38
CA THR A 163 -7.98 -5.09 11.10
C THR A 163 -6.53 -4.66 11.25
N LEU A 164 -6.17 -3.50 10.67
CA LEU A 164 -4.89 -2.87 10.90
C LEU A 164 -5.05 -1.75 11.92
N ASP A 165 -4.29 -1.83 13.00
CA ASP A 165 -4.13 -0.78 14.00
C ASP A 165 -2.92 0.07 13.62
N VAL A 166 -3.10 1.38 13.46
CA VAL A 166 -2.04 2.33 13.10
C VAL A 166 -1.95 3.41 14.17
N MET A 167 -0.85 3.40 14.90
CA MET A 167 -0.54 4.36 15.97
C MET A 167 0.56 5.31 15.53
N LEU A 168 0.45 6.57 15.95
CA LEU A 168 1.31 7.65 15.44
C LEU A 168 1.77 8.57 16.57
N THR A 169 3.04 8.92 16.52
CA THR A 169 3.65 10.00 17.30
C THR A 169 4.22 11.05 16.34
N ALA A 170 4.94 12.04 16.87
CA ALA A 170 5.61 13.03 16.02
C ALA A 170 6.79 12.45 15.21
N SER A 171 7.36 11.32 15.65
CA SER A 171 8.59 10.71 15.11
C SER A 171 8.47 9.24 14.75
N ARG A 172 7.32 8.59 15.02
CA ARG A 172 7.10 7.18 14.71
C ARG A 172 5.67 6.88 14.27
N LEU A 173 5.53 6.03 13.26
CA LEU A 173 4.30 5.33 12.85
C LEU A 173 4.49 3.85 13.19
N ASP A 174 3.60 3.27 13.97
CA ASP A 174 3.53 1.83 14.25
C ASP A 174 2.27 1.26 13.61
N ALA A 175 2.42 0.20 12.81
CA ALA A 175 1.30 -0.50 12.19
C ALA A 175 1.33 -1.97 12.61
N ARG A 176 0.19 -2.49 13.06
CA ARG A 176 0.05 -3.87 13.54
C ARG A 176 -1.25 -4.47 13.04
N PHE A 177 -1.17 -5.66 12.45
CA PHE A 177 -2.35 -6.46 12.17
C PHE A 177 -2.93 -7.03 13.48
N VAL A 178 -4.20 -6.76 13.72
CA VAL A 178 -4.97 -7.28 14.86
C VAL A 178 -5.89 -8.38 14.35
N PRO A 179 -5.56 -9.66 14.60
CA PRO A 179 -6.39 -10.77 14.14
C PRO A 179 -7.73 -10.79 14.89
N ALA A 180 -8.79 -11.16 14.19
CA ALA A 180 -10.06 -11.50 14.79
C ALA A 180 -9.93 -12.78 15.64
N ALA A 181 -10.85 -12.97 16.58
CA ALA A 181 -10.84 -14.13 17.47
C ALA A 181 -10.85 -15.44 16.66
N GLY A 182 -9.94 -16.36 17.02
CA GLY A 182 -9.77 -17.65 16.35
C GLY A 182 -8.69 -17.68 15.26
N PHE A 183 -8.10 -16.53 14.92
CA PHE A 183 -6.96 -16.45 13.99
C PHE A 183 -5.65 -16.14 14.72
N THR A 184 -4.53 -16.65 14.19
CA THR A 184 -3.20 -16.55 14.83
C THR A 184 -2.17 -15.77 14.02
N PHE A 185 -2.42 -15.48 12.74
CA PHE A 185 -1.52 -14.67 11.95
C PHE A 185 -1.38 -13.27 12.53
N THR A 186 -0.15 -12.75 12.55
CA THR A 186 0.18 -11.42 13.03
C THR A 186 1.25 -10.80 12.14
N ASP A 187 1.21 -9.49 12.01
CA ASP A 187 2.26 -8.70 11.37
C ASP A 187 2.41 -7.35 12.09
N ALA A 188 3.62 -6.81 12.10
CA ALA A 188 3.91 -5.49 12.64
C ALA A 188 5.14 -4.87 11.98
N PHE A 189 5.10 -3.56 11.78
CA PHE A 189 6.23 -2.75 11.32
C PHE A 189 6.14 -1.33 11.87
N ALA A 190 7.25 -0.60 11.81
CA ALA A 190 7.30 0.81 12.14
C ALA A 190 7.98 1.62 11.03
N ILE A 191 7.64 2.91 10.95
CA ILE A 191 8.34 3.91 10.14
C ILE A 191 8.82 5.01 11.09
N GLU A 192 10.12 5.31 11.07
CA GLU A 192 10.77 6.32 11.93
C GLU A 192 11.29 7.52 11.14
N ARG A 193 11.34 8.69 11.78
CA ARG A 193 11.83 9.96 11.20
C ARG A 193 13.23 10.32 11.67
#